data_AF-A0A2V2DBF3-F1
#
_entry.id   AF-A0A2V2DBF3-F1
#
_cell.length_a   1.000
_cell.length_b   1.000
_cell.length_c   1.000
_cell.angle_alpha   90.00
_cell.angle_beta   90.00
_cell.angle_gamma   90.00
#
_symmetry.space_group_name_H-M   'P 1'
#
loop_
_entity.id
_entity.type
_entity.pdbx_description
1 polymer ?
#
loop_
_entity_poly.entity_id
_entity_poly.type
_entity_poly.pdbx_seq_one_letter_code
_entity_poly.pdbx_strand_id
1 'polypeptide(L)'
;MADAKKVEKALSHFRKPYSCAQAVYAACAQMDADMSEKLKRASGGRAPDGLCGAIYAAKLVTDRNPEELEAEFARRIGSSKCAEIKGGRMAPCEECVRVATELL
;
A
#
# COMPACT_ATOMS: atom_id res chain seq x y z
N MET A 1 10.10 -15.75 0.27
CA MET A 1 9.52 -16.51 1.43
C MET A 1 9.41 -15.65 2.70
N ALA A 2 10.13 -14.53 2.81
CA ALA A 2 9.96 -13.55 3.88
C ALA A 2 8.68 -12.70 3.72
N ASP A 3 8.14 -12.66 2.51
CA ASP A 3 7.13 -11.71 2.04
C ASP A 3 5.71 -12.14 2.45
N ALA A 4 5.45 -13.46 2.48
CA ALA A 4 4.16 -14.02 2.87
C ALA A 4 3.75 -13.64 4.31
N LYS A 5 4.70 -13.67 5.26
CA LYS A 5 4.43 -13.25 6.65
C LYS A 5 4.10 -11.76 6.76
N LYS A 6 4.75 -10.90 5.97
CA LYS A 6 4.46 -9.47 5.94
C LYS A 6 3.06 -9.22 5.36
N VAL A 7 2.71 -9.93 4.28
CA VAL A 7 1.38 -9.86 3.65
C VAL A 7 0.29 -10.26 4.62
N GLU A 8 0.44 -11.40 5.31
CA GLU A 8 -0.53 -11.85 6.32
C GLU A 8 -0.69 -10.83 7.45
N LYS A 9 0.42 -10.27 7.93
CA LYS A 9 0.39 -9.22 8.95
C LYS A 9 -0.33 -7.96 8.46
N ALA A 10 -0.02 -7.48 7.25
CA ALA A 10 -0.67 -6.33 6.65
C ALA A 10 -2.18 -6.54 6.51
N LEU A 11 -2.60 -7.69 5.97
CA LEU A 11 -4.01 -8.04 5.80
C LEU A 11 -4.73 -8.19 7.15
N SER A 12 -4.08 -8.72 8.19
CA SER A 12 -4.69 -8.87 9.52
C SER A 12 -5.03 -7.52 10.16
N HIS A 13 -4.24 -6.48 9.88
CA HIS A 13 -4.47 -5.14 10.42
C HIS A 13 -5.28 -4.22 9.47
N PHE A 14 -5.40 -4.62 8.21
CA PHE A 14 -6.17 -3.88 7.21
C PHE A 14 -7.65 -3.85 7.60
N ARG A 15 -8.24 -2.64 7.63
CA ARG A 15 -9.61 -2.35 8.14
C ARG A 15 -9.84 -2.59 9.64
N LYS A 16 -8.83 -3.02 10.42
CA LYS A 16 -8.92 -3.21 11.88
C LYS A 16 -7.52 -3.10 12.55
N PRO A 17 -7.00 -1.92 12.97
CA PRO A 17 -7.54 -0.55 12.95
C PRO A 17 -6.94 0.32 11.83
N TYR A 18 -6.18 -0.25 10.89
CA TYR A 18 -5.34 0.49 9.96
C TYR A 18 -5.95 0.62 8.56
N SER A 19 -5.62 1.73 7.91
CA SER A 19 -5.92 1.97 6.50
C SER A 19 -5.01 1.15 5.57
N CYS A 20 -5.24 1.21 4.24
CA CYS A 20 -4.38 0.54 3.25
C CYS A 20 -2.90 0.95 3.37
N ALA A 21 -2.61 2.23 3.61
CA ALA A 21 -1.26 2.73 3.75
C ALA A 21 -0.63 2.29 5.08
N GLN A 22 -1.37 2.44 6.19
CA GLN A 22 -0.90 2.06 7.52
C GLN A 22 -0.65 0.55 7.64
N ALA A 23 -1.51 -0.28 7.04
CA ALA A 23 -1.37 -1.73 7.07
C ALA A 23 -0.07 -2.21 6.41
N VAL A 24 0.24 -1.69 5.22
CA VAL A 24 1.50 -2.01 4.52
C VAL A 24 2.70 -1.51 5.30
N TYR A 25 2.66 -0.26 5.77
CA TYR A 25 3.78 0.32 6.51
C TYR A 25 4.05 -0.43 7.82
N ALA A 26 3.02 -0.70 8.63
CA ALA A 26 3.16 -1.41 9.91
C ALA A 26 3.59 -2.88 9.76
N ALA A 27 3.39 -3.48 8.59
CA ALA A 27 3.88 -4.80 8.29
C ALA A 27 5.39 -4.83 8.01
N CYS A 28 5.93 -3.75 7.41
CA CYS A 28 7.31 -3.68 6.95
C CYS A 28 8.24 -2.87 7.86
N ALA A 29 7.73 -1.86 8.56
CA ALA A 29 8.52 -0.93 9.38
C ALA A 29 7.81 -0.58 10.69
N GLN A 30 8.59 -0.04 11.65
CA GLN A 30 8.05 0.53 12.87
C GLN A 30 7.36 1.86 12.55
N MET A 31 6.08 1.98 12.94
CA MET A 31 5.26 3.16 12.66
C MET A 31 5.14 4.05 13.89
N ASP A 32 5.73 5.24 13.82
CA ASP A 32 5.54 6.31 14.81
C ASP A 32 4.21 7.07 14.62
N ALA A 33 3.82 7.85 15.64
CA ALA A 33 2.56 8.58 15.66
C ALA A 33 2.39 9.55 14.47
N ASP A 34 3.45 10.30 14.13
CA ASP A 34 3.45 11.22 12.98
C ASP A 34 3.24 10.48 11.65
N MET A 35 3.99 9.38 11.44
CA MET A 35 3.83 8.57 10.24
C MET A 35 2.46 7.92 10.16
N SER A 36 1.91 7.46 11.28
CA SER A 36 0.55 6.92 11.36
C SER A 36 -0.48 7.95 10.89
N GLU A 37 -0.39 9.20 11.35
CA GLU A 37 -1.28 10.28 10.91
C GLU A 37 -1.09 10.61 9.42
N LYS A 38 0.16 10.70 8.96
CA LYS A 38 0.48 10.95 7.55
C LYS A 38 -0.11 9.89 6.62
N LEU A 39 0.07 8.61 6.95
CA LEU A 39 -0.46 7.48 6.19
C LEU A 39 -2.00 7.43 6.25
N LYS A 40 -2.60 7.75 7.40
CA LYS A 40 -4.05 7.88 7.55
C LYS A 40 -4.62 8.97 6.64
N ARG A 41 -3.92 10.12 6.53
CA ARG A 41 -4.29 11.22 5.62
C ARG A 41 -4.12 10.82 4.15
N ALA A 42 -3.09 10.05 3.81
CA ALA A 42 -2.84 9.54 2.46
C ALA A 42 -3.81 8.41 2.01
N SER A 43 -4.74 8.01 2.89
CA SER A 43 -5.67 6.91 2.62
C SER A 43 -6.85 7.31 1.75
N GLY A 44 -7.34 6.38 0.93
CA GLY A 44 -8.54 6.56 0.11
C GLY A 44 -8.33 7.30 -1.21
N GLY A 45 -7.10 7.36 -1.72
CA GLY A 45 -6.75 8.12 -2.93
C GLY A 45 -6.35 9.56 -2.65
N ARG A 46 -6.04 9.87 -1.38
CA ARG A 46 -5.53 11.17 -0.93
C ARG A 46 -4.00 11.19 -0.80
N ALA A 47 -3.33 10.12 -1.24
CA ALA A 47 -1.89 10.14 -1.40
C ALA A 47 -1.51 11.18 -2.46
N PRO A 48 -0.29 11.73 -2.42
CA PRO A 48 0.20 12.61 -3.47
C PRO A 48 0.03 11.94 -4.85
N ASP A 49 -0.36 12.73 -5.85
CA ASP A 49 -0.74 12.30 -7.21
C ASP A 49 -1.99 11.40 -7.33
N GLY A 50 -2.74 11.20 -6.23
CA GLY A 50 -3.90 10.30 -6.20
C GLY A 50 -3.51 8.82 -6.16
N LEU A 51 -2.27 8.53 -5.78
CA LEU A 51 -1.74 7.17 -5.67
C LEU A 51 -2.53 6.28 -4.72
N CYS A 52 -2.44 4.98 -4.93
CA CYS A 52 -2.91 3.99 -3.99
C CYS A 52 -2.14 4.11 -2.67
N GLY A 53 -2.84 4.21 -1.55
CA GLY A 53 -2.19 4.34 -0.24
C GLY A 53 -1.25 3.17 0.08
N ALA A 54 -1.56 1.96 -0.42
CA ALA A 54 -0.72 0.77 -0.24
C ALA A 54 0.65 0.93 -0.92
N ILE A 55 0.68 1.31 -2.21
CA ILE A 55 1.94 1.51 -2.93
C ILE A 55 2.69 2.74 -2.43
N TYR A 56 1.98 3.81 -2.05
CA TYR A 56 2.60 4.99 -1.44
C TYR A 56 3.35 4.61 -0.16
N ALA A 57 2.74 3.82 0.72
CA ALA A 57 3.40 3.31 1.92
C ALA A 57 4.59 2.41 1.60
N ALA A 58 4.44 1.54 0.60
CA ALA A 58 5.51 0.65 0.14
C ALA A 58 6.73 1.45 -0.37
N LYS A 59 6.52 2.51 -1.14
CA LYS A 59 7.57 3.42 -1.62
C LYS A 59 8.33 4.12 -0.48
N LEU A 60 7.75 4.24 0.72
CA LEU A 60 8.39 4.87 1.88
C LEU A 60 9.25 3.91 2.70
N VAL A 61 9.07 2.59 2.55
CA VAL A 61 9.78 1.56 3.33
C VAL A 61 10.69 0.68 2.47
N THR A 62 10.61 0.80 1.14
CA THR A 62 11.43 0.03 0.21
C THR A 62 12.84 0.61 0.10
N ASP A 63 13.84 -0.27 0.04
CA ASP A 63 15.22 0.07 -0.36
C ASP A 63 15.40 0.04 -1.89
N ARG A 64 14.39 -0.38 -2.65
CA ARG A 64 14.41 -0.45 -4.12
C ARG A 64 14.00 0.88 -4.75
N ASN A 65 14.15 0.98 -6.08
CA ASN A 65 13.67 2.14 -6.80
C ASN A 65 12.12 2.25 -6.68
N PRO A 66 11.59 3.31 -6.07
CA PRO A 66 10.15 3.47 -5.84
C PRO A 66 9.34 3.59 -7.14
N GLU A 67 9.96 4.01 -8.25
CA GLU A 67 9.31 4.08 -9.56
C GLU A 67 9.15 2.69 -10.20
N GLU A 68 10.15 1.81 -10.03
CA GLU A 68 10.08 0.42 -10.49
C GLU A 68 9.00 -0.35 -9.72
N LEU A 69 8.96 -0.14 -8.39
CA LEU A 69 7.93 -0.71 -7.53
C LEU A 69 6.52 -0.28 -7.96
N GLU A 70 6.35 1.00 -8.28
CA GLU A 70 5.08 1.53 -8.77
C GLU A 70 4.68 0.95 -10.13
N ALA A 71 5.62 0.84 -11.05
CA ALA A 71 5.39 0.25 -12.37
C ALA A 71 4.98 -1.23 -12.27
N GLU A 72 5.63 -1.99 -11.40
CA GLU A 72 5.29 -3.40 -11.18
C GLU A 72 3.93 -3.55 -10.49
N PHE A 73 3.61 -2.68 -9.53
CA PHE A 73 2.29 -2.61 -8.92
C PHE A 73 1.20 -2.31 -9.96
N ALA A 74 1.42 -1.31 -10.80
CA ALA A 74 0.49 -0.95 -11.88
C ALA A 74 0.33 -2.09 -12.89
N ARG A 75 1.39 -2.86 -13.19
CA ARG A 75 1.29 -4.06 -14.05
C ARG A 75 0.43 -5.16 -13.45
N ARG A 76 0.49 -5.38 -12.13
CA ARG A 76 -0.28 -6.46 -11.46
C ARG A 76 -1.72 -6.06 -11.18
N ILE A 77 -1.95 -4.80 -10.79
CA ILE A 77 -3.28 -4.29 -10.39
C ILE A 77 -4.02 -3.61 -11.55
N GLY A 78 -3.30 -3.06 -12.51
CA GLY A 78 -3.83 -2.31 -13.67
C GLY A 78 -3.60 -0.80 -13.58
N SER A 79 -3.42 -0.23 -12.38
CA SER A 79 -3.08 1.19 -12.19
C SER A 79 -2.38 1.42 -10.83
N SER A 80 -1.62 2.50 -10.71
CA SER A 80 -1.05 2.98 -9.44
C SER A 80 -1.99 3.95 -8.69
N LYS A 81 -3.07 4.42 -9.32
CA LYS A 81 -3.97 5.47 -8.78
C LYS A 81 -5.24 4.88 -8.18
N CYS A 82 -5.58 5.27 -6.95
CA CYS A 82 -6.71 4.69 -6.22
C CYS A 82 -8.06 4.96 -6.92
N ALA A 83 -8.21 6.14 -7.52
CA ALA A 83 -9.42 6.51 -8.25
C ALA A 83 -9.61 5.66 -9.52
N GLU A 84 -8.54 5.37 -10.25
CA GLU A 84 -8.60 4.53 -11.45
C GLU A 84 -8.89 3.07 -11.11
N ILE A 85 -8.24 2.54 -10.07
CA ILE A 85 -8.48 1.16 -9.60
C ILE A 85 -9.96 0.99 -9.18
N LYS A 86 -10.50 1.95 -8.41
CA LYS A 86 -11.90 1.93 -7.97
C LYS A 86 -12.87 2.16 -9.12
N GLY A 87 -12.60 3.15 -9.97
CA GLY A 87 -13.45 3.52 -11.10
C GLY A 87 -13.52 2.42 -12.16
N GLY A 88 -12.40 1.76 -12.42
CA GLY A 88 -12.31 0.62 -13.34
C GLY A 88 -12.67 -0.73 -12.72
N ARG A 89 -13.01 -0.79 -11.42
CA ARG A 89 -13.24 -2.03 -10.65
C ARG A 89 -12.13 -3.07 -10.85
N MET A 90 -10.88 -2.59 -10.94
CA MET A 90 -9.74 -3.43 -11.31
C MET A 90 -9.38 -4.39 -10.16
N ALA A 91 -9.28 -3.87 -8.94
CA ALA A 91 -8.92 -4.66 -7.76
C ALA A 91 -9.54 -4.10 -6.47
N PRO A 92 -9.89 -4.95 -5.49
CA PRO A 92 -10.27 -4.48 -4.16
C PRO A 92 -9.06 -3.93 -3.41
N CYS A 93 -9.29 -3.05 -2.43
CA CYS A 93 -8.22 -2.48 -1.61
C CYS A 93 -7.36 -3.55 -0.90
N GLU A 94 -7.95 -4.70 -0.57
CA GLU A 94 -7.28 -5.85 0.04
C GLU A 94 -6.19 -6.40 -0.89
N GLU A 95 -6.51 -6.51 -2.18
CA GLU A 95 -5.58 -6.98 -3.19
C GLU A 95 -4.45 -5.97 -3.42
N CYS A 96 -4.78 -4.67 -3.42
CA CYS A 96 -3.76 -3.62 -3.46
C CYS A 96 -2.79 -3.70 -2.27
N VAL A 97 -3.28 -3.99 -1.06
CA VAL A 97 -2.42 -4.17 0.12
C VAL A 97 -1.55 -5.41 -0.05
N ARG A 98 -2.14 -6.53 -0.46
CA ARG A 98 -1.41 -7.78 -0.72
C ARG A 98 -0.28 -7.56 -1.71
N VAL A 99 -0.59 -7.08 -2.91
CA VAL A 99 0.38 -6.88 -3.99
C VAL A 99 1.45 -5.87 -3.58
N ALA A 100 1.08 -4.76 -2.95
CA ALA A 100 2.07 -3.78 -2.50
C ALA A 100 3.05 -4.37 -1.47
N THR A 101 2.57 -5.22 -0.56
CA THR A 101 3.44 -5.89 0.43
C THR A 101 4.25 -7.04 -0.18
N GLU A 102 3.74 -7.75 -1.19
CA GLU A 102 4.50 -8.78 -1.92
C GLU A 102 5.69 -8.21 -2.69
N LEU A 103 5.64 -6.93 -3.08
CA LEU A 103 6.71 -6.25 -3.81
C LEU A 103 7.84 -5.72 -2.89
N LEU A 104 7.70 -5.87 -1.56
CA LEU A 104 8.60 -5.36 -0.51
C LEU A 104 9.42 -6.44 0.21
#